data_AF-A0A7C2Y9L4-F1
#
_entry.id   AF-A0A7C2Y9L4-F1
#
_cell.length_a   1.000
_cell.length_b   1.000
_cell.length_c   1.000
_cell.angle_alpha   90.00
_cell.angle_beta   90.00
_cell.angle_gamma   90.00
#
_symmetry.space_group_name_H-M   'P 1'
#
loop_
_entity.id
_entity.type
_entity.pdbx_description
1 polymer ?
#
loop_
_entity_poly.entity_id
_entity_poly.type
_entity_poly.pdbx_seq_one_letter_code
_entity_poly.pdbx_strand_id
1 'polypeptide(L)'
;MMIRRLLHKKVVVSIGLFGAIVLLGDASRVAAQAVQTGPIPVSLRPTKTLPVSDQLLAIGKKTYAKECAPCHGLDGRGQGEAAYLLYPKPRDFVTAQY
;
A
#
# COMPACT_ATOMS: atom_id res chain seq x y z
N MET A 1 -24.49 -45.80 18.58
CA MET A 1 -25.28 -44.57 18.26
C MET A 1 -25.01 -43.37 19.18
N MET A 2 -24.68 -43.55 20.48
CA MET A 2 -24.40 -42.43 21.41
C MET A 2 -23.15 -41.59 21.05
N ILE A 3 -22.04 -42.23 20.68
CA ILE A 3 -20.74 -41.56 20.47
C ILE A 3 -20.80 -40.56 19.29
N ARG A 4 -21.45 -40.92 18.17
CA ARG A 4 -21.66 -40.01 17.03
C ARG A 4 -22.47 -38.77 17.40
N ARG A 5 -23.53 -38.91 18.22
CA ARG A 5 -24.32 -37.75 18.70
C ARG A 5 -23.53 -36.83 19.62
N LEU A 6 -22.63 -37.37 20.45
CA LEU A 6 -21.75 -36.58 21.33
C LEU A 6 -20.70 -35.79 20.53
N LEU A 7 -20.08 -36.41 19.51
CA LEU A 7 -19.16 -35.71 18.62
C LEU A 7 -19.86 -34.61 17.82
N HIS A 8 -21.06 -34.84 17.29
CA HIS A 8 -21.81 -33.81 16.56
C HIS A 8 -22.21 -32.63 17.47
N LYS A 9 -22.66 -32.90 18.70
CA LYS A 9 -22.95 -31.84 19.68
C LYS A 9 -21.71 -31.02 20.02
N LYS A 10 -20.55 -31.66 20.22
CA LYS A 10 -19.29 -30.95 20.48
C LYS A 10 -18.86 -30.09 19.28
N VAL A 11 -18.93 -30.63 18.06
CA VAL A 11 -18.58 -29.89 16.84
C VAL A 11 -19.50 -28.68 16.62
N VAL A 12 -20.81 -28.83 16.79
CA VAL A 12 -21.76 -27.72 16.65
C VAL A 12 -21.53 -26.64 17.71
N VAL A 13 -21.26 -27.03 18.97
CA VAL A 13 -20.95 -26.08 20.04
C VAL A 13 -19.62 -25.36 19.79
N SER A 14 -18.59 -26.05 19.30
CA SER A 14 -17.30 -25.45 18.96
C SER A 14 -17.41 -24.48 17.78
N ILE A 15 -18.13 -24.84 16.72
CA ILE A 15 -18.36 -23.96 15.56
C ILE A 15 -19.17 -22.72 15.98
N GLY A 16 -20.20 -22.89 16.82
CA GLY A 16 -20.99 -21.77 17.34
C GLY A 16 -20.17 -20.81 18.22
N LEU A 17 -19.27 -21.34 19.06
CA LEU A 17 -18.41 -20.52 19.92
C LEU A 17 -17.36 -19.74 19.11
N PHE A 18 -16.76 -20.34 18.09
CA PHE A 18 -15.86 -19.62 17.18
C PHE A 18 -16.59 -18.54 16.37
N GLY A 19 -17.81 -18.82 15.88
CA GLY A 19 -18.64 -17.83 15.19
C GLY A 19 -19.02 -16.64 16.08
N ALA A 20 -19.33 -16.88 17.37
CA ALA A 20 -19.60 -15.81 18.33
C ALA A 20 -18.36 -14.94 18.62
N ILE A 21 -17.16 -15.53 18.66
CA ILE A 21 -15.91 -14.79 18.88
C ILE A 21 -15.59 -13.88 17.67
N VAL A 22 -15.79 -14.36 16.43
CA VAL A 22 -15.58 -13.55 15.22
C VAL A 22 -16.59 -12.40 15.14
N LEU A 23 -17.87 -12.64 15.48
CA LEU A 23 -18.89 -11.59 15.46
C LEU A 23 -18.67 -10.49 16.52
N LEU A 24 -17.99 -10.80 17.63
CA LEU A 24 -17.66 -9.83 18.68
C LEU A 24 -16.32 -9.11 18.46
N GLY A 25 -15.52 -9.49 17.44
CA GLY A 25 -14.11 -9.11 17.30
C GLY A 25 -13.76 -7.87 16.46
N ASP A 26 -14.64 -7.38 15.58
CA ASP A 26 -14.21 -6.42 14.53
C ASP A 26 -14.67 -4.96 14.71
N ALA A 27 -15.38 -4.62 15.79
CA ALA A 27 -15.82 -3.24 16.00
C ALA A 27 -14.66 -2.27 16.34
N SER A 28 -13.52 -2.77 16.82
CA SER A 28 -12.45 -1.93 17.36
C SER A 28 -11.41 -1.46 16.35
N ARG A 29 -11.44 -1.93 15.09
CA ARG A 29 -10.44 -1.53 14.07
C ARG A 29 -10.89 -0.45 13.09
N VAL A 30 -12.17 -0.11 13.06
CA VAL A 30 -12.68 0.89 12.11
C VAL A 30 -12.55 2.34 12.64
N ALA A 31 -12.40 2.54 13.95
CA ALA A 31 -12.39 3.88 14.55
C ALA A 31 -11.03 4.63 14.49
N ALA A 32 -9.93 3.97 14.15
CA ALA A 32 -8.58 4.58 14.22
C ALA A 32 -8.15 5.28 12.92
N GLN A 33 -8.92 5.16 11.83
CA GLN A 33 -8.65 5.90 10.59
C GLN A 33 -9.75 6.93 10.39
N ALA A 34 -9.65 8.02 11.14
CA ALA A 34 -10.27 9.28 10.75
C ALA A 34 -9.66 9.70 9.40
N VAL A 35 -10.26 9.23 8.32
CA VAL A 35 -9.99 9.74 6.97
C VAL A 35 -10.42 11.20 6.97
N GLN A 36 -9.43 12.08 6.97
CA GLN A 36 -9.64 13.52 7.01
C GLN A 36 -10.13 13.96 5.63
N THR A 37 -11.44 14.14 5.49
CA THR A 37 -12.09 14.69 4.30
C THR A 37 -11.84 16.20 4.23
N GLY A 38 -10.63 16.59 3.80
CA GLY A 38 -10.26 17.97 3.51
C GLY A 38 -9.29 18.03 2.31
N PRO A 39 -9.07 19.21 1.69
CA PRO A 39 -7.98 19.37 0.74
C PRO A 39 -6.68 19.02 1.47
N ILE A 40 -6.07 17.92 1.05
CA ILE A 40 -5.05 17.16 1.77
C ILE A 40 -4.01 18.11 2.43
N PRO A 41 -3.98 18.27 3.77
CA PRO A 41 -2.94 19.04 4.45
C PRO A 41 -1.67 18.18 4.60
N VAL A 42 -1.22 17.55 3.51
CA VAL A 42 0.06 16.84 3.49
C VAL A 42 1.14 17.88 3.26
N SER A 43 1.86 18.21 4.34
CA SER A 43 3.14 18.86 4.21
C SER A 43 4.06 17.94 3.41
N LEU A 44 4.41 18.35 2.19
CA LEU A 44 5.39 17.66 1.35
C LEU A 44 6.83 17.80 1.88
N ARG A 45 7.03 18.55 2.98
CA ARG A 45 8.32 18.64 3.65
C ARG A 45 8.54 17.37 4.46
N PRO A 46 9.58 16.58 4.17
CA PRO A 46 9.93 15.44 5.00
C PRO A 46 10.24 15.90 6.43
N THR A 47 9.50 15.40 7.41
CA THR A 47 9.74 15.70 8.85
C THR A 47 11.00 15.01 9.37
N LYS A 48 11.51 14.01 8.64
CA LYS A 48 12.71 13.26 8.98
C LYS A 48 13.48 12.92 7.71
N THR A 49 14.72 13.39 7.61
CA THR A 49 15.68 12.93 6.60
C THR A 49 16.40 11.70 7.14
N LEU A 50 16.41 10.62 6.35
CA LEU A 50 17.22 9.45 6.65
C LEU A 50 18.58 9.61 5.95
N PRO A 51 19.70 9.19 6.57
CA PRO A 51 20.98 9.15 5.88
C PRO A 51 20.90 8.18 4.70
N VAL A 52 21.62 8.49 3.62
CA VAL A 52 21.73 7.57 2.47
C VAL A 52 22.34 6.25 2.93
N SER A 53 21.73 5.14 2.51
CA SER A 53 22.21 3.78 2.78
C SER A 53 21.91 2.88 1.58
N ASP A 54 22.65 1.78 1.43
CA ASP A 54 22.46 0.84 0.34
C ASP A 54 21.04 0.25 0.33
N GLN A 55 20.47 0.02 1.51
CA GLN A 55 19.08 -0.43 1.63
C GLN A 55 18.11 0.62 1.07
N LEU A 56 18.28 1.90 1.39
CA LEU A 56 17.43 2.97 0.85
C LEU A 56 17.63 3.17 -0.65
N LEU A 57 18.86 3.02 -1.15
CA LEU A 57 19.15 3.05 -2.59
C LEU A 57 18.47 1.90 -3.32
N ALA A 58 18.49 0.69 -2.76
CA ALA A 58 17.81 -0.47 -3.34
C ALA A 58 16.28 -0.28 -3.37
N ILE A 59 15.71 0.24 -2.28
CA ILE A 59 14.28 0.60 -2.22
C ILE A 59 13.96 1.67 -3.26
N GLY A 60 14.74 2.76 -3.30
CA GLY A 60 14.56 3.85 -4.24
C GLY A 60 14.62 3.39 -5.70
N LYS A 61 15.59 2.54 -6.04
CA LYS A 61 15.72 1.96 -7.39
C LYS A 61 14.48 1.13 -7.77
N LYS A 62 13.99 0.29 -6.86
CA LYS A 62 12.77 -0.50 -7.09
C LYS A 62 11.54 0.39 -7.28
N THR A 63 11.38 1.40 -6.42
CA THR A 63 10.28 2.36 -6.52
C THR A 63 10.35 3.15 -7.82
N TYR A 64 11.53 3.65 -8.19
CA TYR A 64 11.71 4.40 -9.43
C TYR A 64 11.32 3.59 -10.66
N ALA A 65 11.80 2.34 -10.75
CA ALA A 65 11.48 1.45 -11.87
C ALA A 65 9.98 1.16 -11.98
N LYS A 66 9.26 1.08 -10.85
CA LYS A 66 7.83 0.76 -10.83
C LYS A 66 6.94 1.98 -11.05
N GLU A 67 7.24 3.09 -10.39
CA GLU A 67 6.32 4.23 -10.27
C GLU A 67 6.72 5.42 -11.17
N CYS A 68 8.01 5.57 -11.51
CA CYS A 68 8.53 6.76 -12.19
C CYS A 68 8.92 6.46 -13.64
N ALA A 69 9.61 5.34 -13.87
CA ALA A 69 10.14 4.94 -15.17
C ALA A 69 9.08 4.78 -16.28
N PRO A 70 7.82 4.38 -16.02
CA PRO A 70 6.80 4.33 -17.07
C PRO A 70 6.62 5.67 -17.80
N CYS A 71 6.81 6.80 -17.11
CA CYS A 71 6.73 8.13 -17.71
C CYS A 71 8.12 8.73 -17.99
N HIS A 72 9.07 8.56 -17.08
CA HIS A 72 10.37 9.24 -17.16
C HIS A 72 11.48 8.41 -17.81
N GLY A 73 11.24 7.14 -18.14
CA GLY A 73 12.27 6.22 -18.62
C GLY A 73 13.13 5.67 -17.48
N LEU A 74 13.81 4.54 -17.71
CA LEU A 74 14.76 3.98 -16.74
C LEU A 74 16.02 4.85 -16.56
N ASP A 75 16.35 5.65 -17.57
CA ASP A 75 17.45 6.61 -17.59
C ASP A 75 17.05 8.02 -17.12
N GLY A 76 15.76 8.23 -16.81
CA GLY A 76 15.23 9.48 -16.27
C GLY A 76 15.20 10.65 -17.24
N ARG A 77 15.24 10.39 -18.54
CA ARG A 77 15.27 11.43 -19.58
C ARG A 77 13.90 11.88 -20.10
N GLY A 78 12.81 11.36 -19.54
CA GLY A 78 11.45 11.77 -19.93
C GLY A 78 10.85 10.97 -21.09
N GLN A 79 11.50 9.90 -21.53
CA GLN A 79 11.06 9.03 -22.63
C GLN A 79 10.55 7.65 -22.15
N GLY A 80 9.79 7.61 -21.06
CA GLY A 80 9.12 6.38 -20.66
C GLY A 80 8.08 5.92 -21.69
N GLU A 81 7.67 4.65 -21.63
CA GLU A 81 6.67 4.07 -22.55
C GLU A 81 5.37 4.87 -22.59
N ALA A 82 4.94 5.45 -21.48
CA ALA A 82 3.74 6.29 -21.40
C ALA A 82 3.98 7.76 -21.80
N ALA A 83 5.23 8.19 -22.04
CA ALA A 83 5.56 9.60 -22.26
C ALA A 83 4.94 10.20 -23.53
N TYR A 84 4.54 9.38 -24.51
CA TYR A 84 3.85 9.87 -25.71
C TYR A 84 2.39 10.27 -25.46
N LEU A 85 1.81 9.86 -24.33
CA LEU A 85 0.42 10.14 -23.95
C LEU A 85 0.24 11.42 -23.13
N LEU A 86 1.34 12.10 -22.75
CA LEU A 86 1.32 13.21 -21.80
C LEU A 86 1.75 14.53 -22.47
N TYR A 87 1.01 15.60 -22.18
CA TYR A 87 1.36 16.98 -22.53
C TYR A 87 1.13 17.91 -21.31
N PRO A 88 2.13 18.67 -20.83
CA PRO A 88 3.51 18.72 -21.33
C PRO A 88 4.25 17.38 -21.14
N LYS A 89 5.37 17.22 -21.85
CA LYS A 89 6.19 16.00 -21.75
C LYS A 89 6.71 15.81 -20.31
N PRO A 90 6.94 14.56 -19.87
CA PRO A 90 7.58 14.30 -18.59
C PRO A 90 8.98 14.93 -18.52
N ARG A 91 9.29 15.59 -17.41
CA ARG A 91 10.59 16.21 -17.15
C ARG A 91 11.76 15.25 -17.39
N ASP A 92 12.78 15.72 -18.10
CA ASP A 92 14.12 15.13 -18.15
C ASP A 92 14.88 15.51 -16.86
N PHE A 93 15.20 14.51 -16.01
CA PHE A 93 15.95 14.71 -14.78
C PHE A 93 17.46 14.86 -15.00
N VAL A 94 17.98 14.47 -16.16
CA VAL A 94 19.39 14.58 -16.54
C VAL A 94 19.71 16.00 -16.99
N THR A 95 18.89 16.57 -17.87
CA THR A 95 19.10 17.92 -18.42
C THR A 95 18.29 19.00 -17.72
N ALA A 96 17.34 18.60 -16.88
CA ALA A 96 16.40 19.53 -16.25
C ALA A 96 15.57 20.32 -17.31
N GLN A 97 14.98 19.59 -18.27
CA GLN A 97 14.13 20.16 -19.34
C GLN A 97 12.74 19.51 -19.37
N TYR A 98 11.75 20.21 -19.93
CA TYR A 98 10.36 19.73 -20.14
C TYR A 98 10.09 19.56 -21.63
#